data_AF-A0A7C8FGQ1-F1
#
_entry.id   AF-A0A7C8FGQ1-F1
#
_cell.length_a   1.000
_cell.length_b   1.000
_cell.length_c   1.000
_cell.angle_alpha   90.00
_cell.angle_beta   90.00
_cell.angle_gamma   90.00
#
_symmetry.space_group_name_H-M   'P 1'
#
loop_
_entity.id
_entity.type
_entity.pdbx_description
1 polymer ?
#
loop_
_entity_poly.entity_id
_entity_poly.type
_entity_poly.pdbx_seq_one_letter_code
_entity_poly.pdbx_strand_id
1 'polypeptide(L)'
;MKSAVILPWRCSMPSLQVRELPENIYYQLCHEAEIQHRSLAQQAVATLARGLTLELDPKSRRQKLLARIISDPVKLNAVSPVNPTLLVREDRDR
;
A
#
# COMPACT_ATOMS: atom_id res chain seq x y z
N MET A 1 -25.64 -13.00 -17.02
CA MET A 1 -24.32 -12.74 -17.63
C MET A 1 -23.61 -11.69 -16.79
N LYS A 2 -22.38 -12.02 -16.37
CA LYS A 2 -21.39 -11.22 -15.63
C LYS A 2 -21.76 -10.82 -14.19
N SER A 3 -21.47 -11.77 -13.31
CA SER A 3 -21.33 -11.63 -11.87
C SER A 3 -20.44 -10.43 -11.51
N ALA A 4 -20.97 -9.51 -10.69
CA ALA A 4 -20.17 -8.54 -9.97
C ALA A 4 -19.45 -9.29 -8.84
N VAL A 5 -18.15 -9.53 -9.02
CA VAL A 5 -17.28 -10.01 -7.94
C VAL A 5 -17.07 -8.84 -6.98
N ILE A 6 -17.92 -8.77 -5.96
CA ILE A 6 -17.70 -7.92 -4.79
C ILE A 6 -16.52 -8.55 -4.05
N LEU A 7 -15.31 -8.01 -4.21
CA LEU A 7 -14.17 -8.37 -3.38
C LEU A 7 -14.40 -7.79 -1.98
N PRO A 8 -14.58 -8.63 -0.94
CA PRO A 8 -14.85 -8.14 0.40
C PRO A 8 -13.57 -7.53 0.97
N TRP A 9 -13.62 -6.24 1.26
CA TRP A 9 -12.64 -5.56 2.08
C TRP A 9 -12.69 -6.13 3.51
N ARG A 10 -11.88 -7.15 3.77
CA ARG A 10 -11.49 -7.54 5.12
C ARG A 10 -10.12 -8.22 5.11
N CYS A 11 -9.09 -7.50 4.69
CA CYS A 11 -7.72 -7.89 5.02
C CYS A 11 -7.36 -7.28 6.37
N SER A 12 -7.59 -8.03 7.45
CA SER A 12 -6.67 -8.00 8.60
C SER A 12 -5.25 -8.13 8.05
N MET A 13 -4.27 -7.33 8.51
CA MET A 13 -2.88 -7.40 8.00
C MET A 13 -2.41 -8.86 8.03
N PRO A 14 -2.31 -9.54 6.87
CA PRO A 14 -2.10 -10.98 6.87
C PRO A 14 -0.67 -11.26 7.37
N SER A 15 -0.55 -12.10 8.39
CA SER A 15 0.75 -12.56 8.87
C SER A 15 1.23 -13.70 7.99
N LEU A 16 2.47 -13.61 7.51
CA LEU A 16 3.16 -14.68 6.82
C LEU A 16 4.10 -15.37 7.83
N GLN A 17 3.92 -16.68 8.02
CA GLN A 17 4.83 -17.51 8.81
C GLN A 17 5.60 -18.43 7.87
N VAL A 18 6.93 -18.40 7.96
CA VAL A 18 7.81 -19.33 7.24
C VAL A 18 8.17 -20.46 8.19
N ARG A 19 7.86 -21.71 7.82
CA ARG A 19 8.24 -22.91 8.57
C ARG A 19 9.55 -23.46 8.04
N GLU A 20 10.33 -24.06 8.93
CA GLU A 20 11.60 -24.73 8.59
C GLU A 20 12.57 -23.80 7.84
N LEU A 21 12.71 -22.55 8.33
CA LEU A 21 13.59 -21.57 7.72
C LEU A 21 15.05 -22.05 7.80
N PRO A 22 15.74 -22.20 6.66
CA PRO A 22 17.16 -22.57 6.65
C PRO A 22 18.01 -21.60 7.47
N GLU A 23 18.92 -22.15 8.27
CA GLU A 23 19.73 -21.42 9.24
C GLU A 23 20.57 -20.30 8.58
N ASN A 24 21.14 -20.58 7.40
CA ASN A 24 21.88 -19.59 6.61
C ASN A 24 21.02 -18.37 6.25
N ILE A 25 19.75 -18.57 5.89
CA ILE A 25 18.83 -17.47 5.55
C ILE A 25 18.48 -16.66 6.80
N TYR A 26 18.22 -17.34 7.92
CA TYR A 26 17.94 -16.68 9.18
C TYR A 26 19.09 -15.75 9.60
N TYR A 27 20.33 -16.25 9.60
CA TYR A 27 21.49 -15.44 9.97
C TYR A 27 21.73 -14.27 9.02
N GLN A 28 21.56 -14.47 7.72
CA GLN A 28 21.67 -13.39 6.74
C GLN A 28 20.64 -12.29 7.01
N LEU A 29 19.39 -12.65 7.32
CA LEU A 29 18.33 -11.69 7.63
C LEU A 29 18.62 -10.92 8.93
N CYS A 30 19.11 -11.59 9.97
CA CYS A 30 19.51 -10.95 11.22
C CYS A 30 20.64 -9.94 10.99
N HIS A 31 21.68 -10.34 10.26
CA HIS A 31 22.82 -9.48 9.97
C HIS A 31 22.40 -8.23 9.18
N GLU A 32 21.58 -8.39 8.13
CA GLU A 32 21.09 -7.25 7.38
C GLU A 32 20.17 -6.35 8.21
N ALA A 33 19.36 -6.91 9.11
CA ALA A 33 18.47 -6.15 9.98
C ALA A 33 19.26 -5.25 10.93
N GLU A 34 20.37 -5.74 11.48
CA GLU A 34 21.30 -4.96 12.32
C GLU A 34 21.91 -3.80 11.53
N ILE A 35 22.47 -4.07 10.34
CA ILE A 35 23.09 -3.05 9.48
C ILE A 35 22.08 -1.96 9.09
N GLN A 36 20.83 -2.34 8.82
CA GLN A 36 19.78 -1.42 8.39
C GLN A 36 19.04 -0.77 9.57
N HIS A 37 19.41 -1.09 10.82
CA HIS A 37 18.71 -0.66 12.03
C HIS A 37 17.20 -0.90 11.97
N ARG A 38 16.80 -2.09 11.51
CA ARG A 38 15.40 -2.52 11.36
C ARG A 38 15.11 -3.72 12.23
N SER A 39 13.83 -3.94 12.54
CA SER A 39 13.43 -5.23 13.13
C SER A 39 13.56 -6.36 12.10
N LEU A 40 13.74 -7.59 12.57
CA LEU A 40 13.83 -8.76 11.70
C LEU A 40 12.60 -8.90 10.79
N ALA A 41 11.40 -8.64 11.33
CA ALA A 41 10.16 -8.67 10.55
C ALA A 41 10.16 -7.61 9.43
N GLN A 42 10.60 -6.39 9.73
CA GLN A 42 10.71 -5.32 8.73
C GLN A 42 11.76 -5.66 7.67
N GLN A 43 12.90 -6.22 8.06
CA GLN A 43 13.92 -6.64 7.11
C GLN A 43 13.41 -7.79 6.24
N ALA A 44 12.69 -8.76 6.79
CA ALA A 44 12.08 -9.83 6.00
C ALA A 44 11.10 -9.27 4.94
N VAL A 45 10.22 -8.33 5.32
CA VAL A 45 9.34 -7.64 4.37
C VAL A 45 10.14 -6.89 3.31
N ALA A 46 11.21 -6.19 3.71
CA ALA A 46 12.06 -5.46 2.79
C ALA A 46 12.77 -6.40 1.80
N THR A 47 13.33 -7.51 2.27
CA THR A 47 14.01 -8.49 1.43
C THR A 47 13.04 -9.18 0.47
N LEU A 48 11.84 -9.54 0.94
CA LEU A 48 10.78 -10.09 0.09
C LEU A 48 10.36 -9.11 -1.00
N ALA A 49 10.14 -7.84 -0.64
CA ALA A 49 9.79 -6.83 -1.62
C ALA A 49 10.92 -6.61 -2.65
N ARG A 50 12.19 -6.61 -2.25
CA ARG A 50 13.32 -6.58 -3.20
C ARG A 50 13.30 -7.79 -4.15
N GLY A 51 13.14 -8.99 -3.60
CA GLY A 51 13.11 -10.24 -4.39
C GLY A 51 11.93 -10.32 -5.36
N LEU A 52 10.79 -9.73 -4.98
CA LEU A 52 9.59 -9.63 -5.83
C LEU A 52 9.61 -8.42 -6.77
N THR A 53 10.70 -7.66 -6.82
CA THR A 53 10.84 -6.43 -7.63
C THR A 53 9.76 -5.38 -7.31
N LEU A 54 9.33 -5.32 -6.05
CA LEU A 54 8.37 -4.34 -5.55
C LEU A 54 9.10 -3.07 -5.11
N GLU A 55 8.50 -1.91 -5.41
CA GLU A 55 9.06 -0.64 -4.99
C GLU A 55 9.00 -0.46 -3.48
N LEU A 56 10.18 -0.41 -2.87
CA LEU A 56 10.34 -0.22 -1.44
C LEU A 56 10.40 1.24 -1.01
N ASP A 57 10.82 2.13 -1.91
CA ASP A 57 10.90 3.55 -1.59
C ASP A 57 9.50 4.17 -1.62
N PRO A 58 8.95 4.58 -0.46
CA PRO A 58 7.64 5.21 -0.40
C PRO A 58 7.60 6.51 -1.20
N LYS A 59 8.74 7.20 -1.33
CA LYS A 59 8.85 8.45 -2.08
C LYS A 59 8.73 8.21 -3.58
N SER A 60 9.50 7.27 -4.13
CA SER A 60 9.40 6.84 -5.53
C SER A 60 8.01 6.32 -5.87
N ARG A 61 7.43 5.48 -4.99
CA ARG A 61 6.05 4.98 -5.15
C ARG A 61 5.04 6.13 -5.22
N ARG A 62 5.16 7.11 -4.32
CA ARG A 62 4.29 8.30 -4.28
C ARG A 62 4.45 9.14 -5.54
N GLN A 63 5.67 9.35 -6.00
CA GLN A 63 5.96 10.11 -7.23
C GLN A 63 5.33 9.43 -8.45
N LYS A 64 5.46 8.11 -8.59
CA LYS A 64 4.81 7.35 -9.68
C LYS A 64 3.29 7.42 -9.61
N LEU A 65 2.71 7.37 -8.41
CA LEU A 65 1.27 7.51 -8.21
C LEU A 65 0.79 8.93 -8.61
N LEU A 66 1.48 9.97 -8.15
CA LEU A 66 1.17 11.35 -8.54
C LEU A 66 1.30 11.57 -10.04
N ALA A 67 2.35 11.04 -10.66
CA ALA A 67 2.53 11.09 -12.11
C ALA A 67 1.34 10.44 -12.85
N ARG A 68 0.85 9.28 -12.35
CA ARG A 68 -0.34 8.62 -12.91
C ARG A 68 -1.60 9.47 -12.79
N ILE A 69 -1.85 10.07 -11.63
CA ILE A 69 -3.00 10.96 -11.40
C ILE A 69 -2.95 12.16 -12.36
N ILE A 70 -1.78 12.76 -12.53
CA ILE A 70 -1.59 13.90 -13.43
C ILE A 70 -1.79 13.47 -14.90
N SER A 71 -1.32 12.27 -15.27
CA SER A 71 -1.42 11.76 -16.64
C SER A 71 -2.82 11.29 -17.06
N ASP A 72 -3.67 10.96 -16.09
CA ASP A 72 -5.06 10.54 -16.31
C ASP A 72 -6.01 11.51 -15.60
N PRO A 73 -6.11 12.76 -16.08
CA PRO A 73 -7.04 13.72 -15.51
C PRO A 73 -8.46 13.22 -15.78
N VAL A 74 -9.19 12.90 -14.70
CA VAL A 74 -10.63 12.71 -14.78
C VAL A 74 -11.20 13.95 -15.45
N LYS A 75 -11.83 13.77 -16.62
CA LYS A 75 -12.60 14.84 -17.27
C LYS A 75 -13.78 15.14 -16.37
N LEU A 76 -13.57 16.06 -15.43
CA LEU A 76 -14.64 16.71 -14.70
C LEU A 76 -15.44 17.47 -15.74
N ASN A 77 -16.49 16.85 -16.27
CA ASN A 77 -17.52 17.54 -17.02
C ASN A 77 -18.02 18.64 -16.09
N ALA A 78 -17.57 19.88 -16.32
CA ALA A 78 -17.77 21.06 -15.49
C ALA A 78 -18.90 20.93 -14.46
N VAL A 79 -18.63 20.28 -13.34
CA VAL A 79 -19.56 20.25 -12.22
C VAL A 79 -19.32 21.58 -11.54
N SER A 80 -20.29 22.49 -11.66
CA SER A 80 -20.27 23.76 -10.94
C SER A 80 -19.80 23.52 -9.51
N PRO A 81 -18.86 24.32 -8.98
CA PRO A 81 -18.33 24.13 -7.65
C PRO A 81 -19.51 24.11 -6.67
N VAL A 82 -19.81 22.93 -6.12
CA VAL A 82 -20.84 22.80 -5.09
C VAL A 82 -20.34 23.60 -3.90
N ASN A 83 -21.16 24.51 -3.37
CA ASN A 83 -20.80 25.31 -2.22
C ASN A 83 -20.46 24.35 -1.06
N PRO A 84 -19.23 24.39 -0.50
CA PRO A 84 -18.80 23.44 0.53
C PRO A 84 -19.69 23.48 1.77
N THR A 85 -20.37 24.62 2.00
CA THR A 85 -21.33 24.80 3.09
C THR A 85 -22.58 23.92 2.95
N LEU A 86 -22.96 23.55 1.73
CA LEU A 86 -24.11 22.65 1.49
C LEU A 86 -23.76 21.20 1.87
N LEU A 87 -22.52 20.78 1.66
CA LEU A 87 -22.04 19.42 1.98
C LEU A 87 -21.95 19.19 3.50
N VAL A 88 -21.62 20.23 4.27
CA VAL A 88 -21.54 20.15 5.74
C VAL A 88 -22.93 20.11 6.40
N ARG A 89 -23.95 20.69 5.76
CA ARG A 89 -25.32 20.73 6.30
C ARG A 89 -26.01 19.37 6.26
N GLU A 90 -25.81 18.61 5.18
CA GLU A 90 -26.43 17.29 4.99
C GLU A 90 -26.02 16.24 6.06
N ASP A 91 -24.83 16.37 6.63
CA ASP A 91 -24.32 15.48 7.69
C ASP A 91 -24.89 15.81 9.08
N ARG A 92 -25.44 17.02 9.24
CA ARG A 92 -25.91 17.54 10.54
C ARG A 92 -27.42 17.38 10.76
N ASP A 93 -28.17 17.20 9.68
CA ASP A 93 -29.62 16.99 9.69
C ASP A 93 -30.02 15.48 9.62
N ARG A 94 -29.05 14.57 9.82
CA ARG A 94 -29.24 13.11 9.89
C ARG A 94 -29.24 12.57 11.32
#